data_AF-M4VRA3-F1
#
_entry.id   AF-M4VRA3-F1
#
_cell.length_a   1.000
_cell.length_b   1.000
_cell.length_c   1.000
_cell.angle_alpha   90.00
_cell.angle_beta   90.00
_cell.angle_gamma   90.00
#
_symmetry.space_group_name_H-M   'P 1'
#
loop_
_entity.id
_entity.type
_entity.pdbx_description
1 polymer ?
#
loop_
_entity_poly.entity_id
_entity_poly.type
_entity_poly.pdbx_seq_one_letter_code
_entity_poly.pdbx_strand_id
1 'polypeptide(L)'
;MAVAINAEPDDVYLDLMKDQLIHCAKKNGLTEKTPKEIFYNELERGEEKASCLVECTMKLRSFIKDSKINLDNVQEFLKIVHADEPDLLKQKQKTAVDCFDKVKDIDGCKMAFSYVKCFMEN
;
A
#
# COMPACT_ATOMS: atom_id res chain seq x y z
N MET A 1 34.50 -1.28 2.61
CA MET A 1 33.40 -1.97 1.91
C MET A 1 32.11 -1.32 2.37
N ALA A 2 31.50 -0.48 1.54
CA ALA A 2 30.18 0.05 1.82
C ALA A 2 29.18 -0.97 1.30
N VAL A 3 28.44 -1.61 2.21
CA VAL A 3 27.27 -2.40 1.84
C VAL A 3 26.19 -1.38 1.50
N ALA A 4 25.98 -1.15 0.21
CA ALA A 4 24.76 -0.49 -0.25
C ALA A 4 23.59 -1.39 0.17
N ILE A 5 22.89 -0.99 1.22
CA ILE A 5 21.59 -1.57 1.57
C ILE A 5 20.65 -1.03 0.49
N ASN A 6 20.52 -1.75 -0.61
CA ASN A 6 19.41 -1.57 -1.51
C ASN A 6 18.17 -2.01 -0.73
N ALA A 7 17.50 -1.07 -0.06
CA ALA A 7 16.16 -1.29 0.42
C ALA A 7 15.34 -1.74 -0.78
N GLU A 8 14.64 -2.88 -0.68
CA GLU A 8 13.72 -3.28 -1.73
C GLU A 8 12.68 -2.14 -1.88
N PRO A 9 12.15 -1.84 -3.08
CA PRO A 9 11.21 -0.72 -3.26
C PRO A 9 10.04 -0.75 -2.26
N ASP A 10 9.62 -1.94 -1.88
CA ASP A 10 8.60 -2.24 -0.87
C ASP A 10 8.95 -1.71 0.53
N ASP A 11 10.24 -1.71 0.88
CA ASP A 11 10.72 -1.27 2.19
C ASP A 11 10.54 0.24 2.37
N VAL A 12 10.68 1.05 1.30
CA VAL A 12 10.47 2.51 1.37
C VAL A 12 8.99 2.84 1.60
N TYR A 13 8.09 2.18 0.87
CA TYR A 13 6.66 2.35 1.06
C TYR A 13 6.23 1.94 2.47
N LEU A 14 6.72 0.78 2.93
CA LEU A 14 6.42 0.27 4.25
C LEU A 14 6.95 1.21 5.33
N ASP A 15 8.16 1.75 5.20
CA ASP A 15 8.72 2.69 6.17
C ASP A 15 7.90 3.98 6.28
N LEU A 16 7.34 4.47 5.18
CA LEU A 16 6.49 5.65 5.16
C LEU A 16 5.08 5.40 5.70
N MET A 17 4.64 4.13 5.76
CA MET A 17 3.29 3.74 6.18
C MET A 17 3.26 2.93 7.48
N LYS A 18 4.41 2.60 8.08
CA LYS A 18 4.51 1.67 9.21
C LYS A 18 3.71 2.10 10.42
N ASP A 19 3.63 3.39 10.73
CA ASP A 19 2.89 3.86 11.90
C ASP A 19 1.38 3.64 11.73
N GLN A 20 0.87 3.90 10.52
CA GLN A 20 -0.53 3.64 10.17
C GLN A 20 -0.80 2.14 10.16
N LEU A 21 0.11 1.34 9.61
CA LEU A 21 0.01 -0.11 9.58
C LEU A 21 -0.02 -0.68 11.01
N ILE A 22 0.90 -0.25 11.89
CA ILE A 22 0.95 -0.65 13.30
C ILE A 22 -0.34 -0.23 14.02
N HIS A 23 -0.84 0.99 13.78
CA HIS A 23 -2.10 1.44 14.38
C HIS A 23 -3.26 0.51 14.02
N CYS A 24 -3.39 0.16 12.74
CA CYS A 24 -4.43 -0.74 12.26
C CYS A 24 -4.21 -2.19 12.72
N ALA A 25 -2.96 -2.65 12.77
CA ALA A 25 -2.57 -3.97 13.27
C ALA A 25 -2.96 -4.17 14.74
N LYS A 26 -2.70 -3.16 15.59
CA LYS A 26 -3.09 -3.18 17.02
C LYS A 26 -4.60 -3.36 17.22
N LYS A 27 -5.43 -2.69 16.40
CA LYS A 27 -6.89 -2.86 16.43
C LYS A 27 -7.34 -4.30 16.09
N ASN A 28 -6.50 -5.05 15.39
CA ASN A 28 -6.76 -6.43 14.99
C ASN A 28 -5.98 -7.46 15.83
N GLY A 29 -5.37 -7.05 16.96
CA GLY A 29 -4.63 -7.95 17.85
C GLY A 29 -3.26 -8.40 17.33
N LEU A 30 -2.72 -7.74 16.31
CA LEU A 30 -1.43 -8.07 15.70
C LEU A 30 -0.29 -7.28 16.36
N THR A 31 -0.07 -7.45 17.67
CA THR A 31 0.83 -6.61 18.47
C THR A 31 2.28 -7.09 18.55
N GLU A 32 2.54 -8.37 18.27
CA GLU A 32 3.88 -8.99 18.44
C GLU A 32 4.66 -9.14 17.12
N LYS A 33 4.07 -8.71 16.00
CA LYS A 33 4.66 -8.84 14.66
C LYS A 33 5.33 -7.54 14.21
N THR A 34 6.38 -7.66 13.42
CA THR A 34 7.00 -6.51 12.75
C THR A 34 6.08 -5.95 11.65
N PRO A 35 6.23 -4.67 11.24
CA PRO A 35 5.48 -4.11 10.11
C PRO A 35 5.61 -4.92 8.83
N LYS A 36 6.82 -5.42 8.55
CA LYS A 36 7.11 -6.25 7.37
C LYS A 36 6.30 -7.54 7.42
N GLU A 37 6.37 -8.28 8.52
CA GLU A 37 5.57 -9.49 8.71
C GLU A 37 4.06 -9.21 8.65
N ILE A 38 3.59 -8.11 9.25
CA ILE A 38 2.17 -7.74 9.20
C ILE A 38 1.72 -7.55 7.74
N PHE A 39 2.48 -6.77 6.98
CA PHE A 39 2.15 -6.43 5.60
C PHE A 39 2.19 -7.66 4.68
N TYR A 40 3.28 -8.42 4.68
CA TYR A 40 3.39 -9.58 3.80
C TYR A 40 2.42 -10.71 4.18
N ASN A 41 2.21 -10.97 5.48
CA ASN A 41 1.19 -11.94 5.90
C ASN A 41 -0.21 -11.54 5.44
N GLU A 42 -0.50 -10.24 5.35
CA GLU A 42 -1.76 -9.77 4.82
C GLU A 42 -1.88 -10.09 3.33
N LEU A 43 -0.87 -9.75 2.53
CA LEU A 43 -0.83 -10.01 1.08
C LEU A 43 -0.91 -11.50 0.73
N GLU A 44 -0.28 -12.36 1.54
CA GLU A 44 -0.27 -13.82 1.35
C GLU A 44 -1.63 -14.50 1.61
N ARG A 45 -2.52 -13.87 2.41
CA ARG A 45 -3.85 -14.44 2.69
C ARG A 45 -4.71 -14.58 1.43
N GLY A 46 -4.46 -13.74 0.44
CA GLY A 46 -5.25 -13.62 -0.78
C GLY A 46 -6.56 -12.85 -0.56
N GLU A 47 -7.17 -12.40 -1.65
CA GLU A 47 -8.30 -11.47 -1.66
C GLU A 47 -9.52 -12.01 -0.88
N GLU A 48 -9.83 -13.29 -1.00
CA GLU A 48 -10.97 -13.90 -0.32
C GLU A 48 -10.83 -13.96 1.21
N LYS A 49 -9.60 -13.85 1.70
CA LYS A 49 -9.29 -13.82 3.14
C LYS A 49 -8.68 -12.48 3.56
N ALA A 50 -8.77 -11.47 2.71
CA ALA A 50 -8.27 -10.13 2.99
C ALA A 50 -8.97 -9.59 4.24
N SER A 51 -8.17 -9.13 5.20
CA SER A 51 -8.68 -8.38 6.32
C SER A 51 -8.89 -6.91 5.91
N CYS A 52 -9.42 -6.11 6.82
CA CYS A 52 -9.55 -4.66 6.62
C CYS A 52 -8.28 -3.88 7.03
N LEU A 53 -7.15 -4.57 7.22
CA LEU A 53 -5.89 -3.95 7.63
C LEU A 53 -5.37 -2.97 6.58
N VAL A 54 -5.35 -3.37 5.31
CA VAL A 54 -4.91 -2.50 4.20
C VAL A 54 -5.85 -1.31 4.05
N GLU A 55 -7.16 -1.55 4.07
CA GLU A 55 -8.17 -0.48 3.98
C GLU A 55 -8.01 0.54 5.11
N CYS A 56 -7.85 0.07 6.35
CA CYS A 56 -7.60 0.92 7.51
C CYS A 56 -6.34 1.77 7.31
N THR A 57 -5.25 1.15 6.84
CA THR A 57 -3.96 1.83 6.63
C THR A 57 -4.09 2.92 5.56
N MET A 58 -4.77 2.60 4.44
CA MET A 58 -5.03 3.54 3.35
C MET A 58 -5.95 4.70 3.77
N LYS A 59 -6.98 4.44 4.58
CA LYS A 59 -7.85 5.50 5.13
C LYS A 59 -7.06 6.49 5.99
N LEU A 60 -6.12 6.03 6.82
CA LEU A 60 -5.28 6.92 7.64
C LEU A 60 -4.37 7.82 6.81
N ARG A 61 -4.10 7.47 5.54
CA ARG A 61 -3.35 8.30 4.58
C ARG A 61 -4.26 9.08 3.63
N SER A 62 -5.57 9.05 3.84
CA SER A 62 -6.56 9.63 2.94
C SER A 62 -6.45 9.11 1.49
N PHE A 63 -5.90 7.91 1.30
CA PHE A 63 -5.90 7.21 0.01
C PHE A 63 -7.24 6.54 -0.27
N ILE A 64 -8.11 6.46 0.73
CA ILE A 64 -9.52 6.10 0.56
C ILE A 64 -10.35 7.26 1.10
N LYS A 65 -11.27 7.76 0.27
CA LYS A 65 -12.24 8.79 0.60
C LYS A 65 -13.59 8.41 -0.01
N ASP A 66 -14.67 8.59 0.75
CA ASP A 66 -16.03 8.24 0.29
C ASP A 66 -16.13 6.79 -0.22
N SER A 67 -15.45 5.88 0.49
CA SER A 67 -15.33 4.45 0.17
C SER A 67 -14.63 4.11 -1.15
N LYS A 68 -13.96 5.07 -1.79
CA LYS A 68 -13.23 4.89 -3.05
C LYS A 68 -11.76 5.26 -2.89
N ILE A 69 -10.92 4.68 -3.72
CA ILE A 69 -9.51 5.10 -3.83
C ILE A 69 -9.46 6.57 -4.28
N ASN A 70 -8.78 7.39 -3.50
CA ASN A 70 -8.46 8.77 -3.84
C ASN A 70 -7.15 8.79 -4.63
N LEU A 71 -7.28 8.68 -5.95
CA LEU A 71 -6.14 8.57 -6.85
C LEU A 71 -5.22 9.80 -6.78
N ASP A 72 -5.76 11.00 -6.60
CA ASP A 72 -4.96 12.23 -6.49
C ASP A 72 -3.96 12.17 -5.33
N ASN A 73 -4.43 11.72 -4.16
CA ASN A 73 -3.56 11.57 -2.98
C ASN A 73 -2.53 10.45 -3.17
N VAL A 74 -2.88 9.37 -3.87
CA VAL A 74 -1.91 8.32 -4.21
C VAL A 74 -0.85 8.87 -5.16
N GLN A 75 -1.25 9.60 -6.19
CA GLN A 75 -0.35 10.21 -7.17
C GLN A 75 0.60 11.22 -6.52
N GLU A 76 0.11 12.01 -5.57
CA GLU A 76 0.93 12.92 -4.77
C GLU A 76 1.94 12.16 -3.90
N PHE A 77 1.49 11.09 -3.23
CA PHE A 77 2.39 10.25 -2.45
C PHE A 77 3.50 9.64 -3.32
N LEU A 78 3.18 9.16 -4.51
CA LEU A 78 4.19 8.62 -5.43
C LEU A 78 5.22 9.66 -5.86
N LYS A 79 4.82 10.93 -6.07
CA LYS A 79 5.76 12.03 -6.35
C LYS A 79 6.74 12.26 -5.21
N ILE A 80 6.31 12.07 -3.96
CA ILE A 80 7.17 12.20 -2.78
C ILE A 80 8.14 11.02 -2.69
N VAL A 81 7.64 9.80 -2.89
CA VAL A 81 8.44 8.57 -2.78
C VAL A 81 9.51 8.50 -3.88
N HIS A 82 9.15 8.87 -5.11
CA HIS A 82 10.00 8.73 -6.31
C HIS A 82 10.43 10.08 -6.86
N ALA A 83 10.62 11.08 -5.99
CA ALA A 83 10.98 12.45 -6.40
C ALA A 83 12.27 12.50 -7.24
N ASP A 84 13.23 11.62 -6.91
CA ASP A 84 14.55 11.55 -7.54
C ASP A 84 14.62 10.54 -8.69
N GLU A 85 13.51 9.84 -8.99
CA GLU A 85 13.45 8.75 -9.98
C GLU A 85 12.32 8.99 -10.99
N PRO A 86 12.45 9.96 -11.91
CA PRO A 86 11.33 10.43 -12.74
C PRO A 86 10.76 9.36 -13.68
N ASP A 87 11.57 8.42 -14.15
CA ASP A 87 11.10 7.31 -15.00
C ASP A 87 10.36 6.26 -14.18
N LEU A 88 10.84 5.94 -12.97
CA LEU A 88 10.14 5.05 -12.04
C LEU A 88 8.84 5.69 -11.55
N LEU A 89 8.84 7.00 -11.28
CA LEU A 89 7.65 7.77 -10.92
C LEU A 89 6.58 7.61 -12.01
N LYS A 90 6.91 7.89 -13.28
CA LYS A 90 5.95 7.74 -14.40
C LYS A 90 5.40 6.31 -14.48
N GLN A 91 6.26 5.30 -14.31
CA GLN A 91 5.84 3.91 -14.29
C GLN A 91 4.85 3.65 -13.15
N LYS A 92 5.20 4.00 -11.91
CA LYS A 92 4.36 3.74 -10.74
C LYS A 92 3.06 4.55 -10.76
N GLN A 93 3.08 5.78 -11.28
CA GLN A 93 1.88 6.57 -11.50
C GLN A 93 0.92 5.90 -12.49
N LYS A 94 1.46 5.33 -13.58
CA LYS A 94 0.66 4.54 -14.51
C LYS A 94 0.11 3.27 -13.85
N THR A 95 0.95 2.52 -13.14
CA THR A 95 0.52 1.33 -12.39
C THR A 95 -0.62 1.65 -11.42
N ALA A 96 -0.55 2.78 -10.71
CA ALA A 96 -1.62 3.21 -9.81
C ALA A 96 -2.96 3.44 -10.54
N VAL A 97 -2.94 4.05 -11.73
CA VAL A 97 -4.16 4.22 -12.57
C VAL A 97 -4.68 2.87 -13.04
N ASP A 98 -3.80 2.03 -13.60
CA ASP A 98 -4.18 0.72 -14.15
C ASP A 98 -4.77 -0.20 -13.05
N CYS A 99 -4.21 -0.14 -11.84
CA CYS A 99 -4.72 -0.89 -10.70
C CYS A 99 -6.01 -0.31 -10.12
N PHE A 100 -6.19 1.01 -10.15
CA PHE A 100 -7.45 1.65 -9.79
C PHE A 100 -8.60 1.18 -10.70
N ASP A 101 -8.38 1.15 -12.01
CA ASP A 101 -9.39 0.73 -12.98
C ASP A 101 -9.85 -0.73 -12.78
N LYS A 102 -8.96 -1.60 -12.28
CA LYS A 102 -9.29 -3.00 -11.95
C LYS A 102 -10.17 -3.16 -10.72
N VAL A 103 -10.18 -2.18 -9.82
CA VAL A 103 -10.87 -2.29 -8.52
C VAL A 103 -12.02 -1.30 -8.34
N LYS A 104 -12.30 -0.45 -9.34
CA LYS A 104 -13.31 0.62 -9.24
C LYS A 104 -14.74 0.17 -8.93
N ASP A 105 -15.04 -1.09 -9.22
CA ASP A 105 -16.34 -1.73 -8.98
C ASP A 105 -16.30 -2.69 -7.76
N ILE A 106 -15.20 -2.69 -7.00
CA ILE A 106 -15.02 -3.45 -5.76
C ILE A 106 -15.14 -2.47 -4.60
N ASP A 107 -15.78 -2.89 -3.51
CA ASP A 107 -15.95 -2.06 -2.32
C ASP A 107 -15.12 -2.56 -1.11
N GLY A 108 -14.83 -1.63 -0.21
CA GLY A 108 -14.33 -1.90 1.14
C GLY A 108 -12.96 -2.58 1.17
N CYS A 109 -12.84 -3.62 2.01
CA CYS A 109 -11.55 -4.24 2.33
C CYS A 109 -10.95 -4.99 1.15
N LYS A 110 -11.79 -5.63 0.33
CA LYS A 110 -11.36 -6.29 -0.91
C LYS A 110 -10.80 -5.28 -1.91
N MET A 111 -11.46 -4.13 -2.10
CA MET A 111 -10.96 -3.07 -2.97
C MET A 111 -9.54 -2.64 -2.59
N ALA A 112 -9.32 -2.32 -1.31
CA ALA A 112 -8.04 -1.87 -0.81
C ALA A 112 -6.95 -2.95 -0.98
N PHE A 113 -7.28 -4.20 -0.65
CA PHE A 113 -6.38 -5.33 -0.81
C PHE A 113 -5.98 -5.53 -2.29
N SER A 114 -6.96 -5.64 -3.18
CA SER A 114 -6.73 -5.91 -4.61
C SER A 114 -5.95 -4.77 -5.26
N TYR A 115 -6.22 -3.52 -4.84
CA TYR A 115 -5.48 -2.36 -5.30
C TYR A 115 -4.00 -2.45 -4.93
N VAL A 116 -3.69 -2.64 -3.65
CA VAL A 116 -2.30 -2.72 -3.17
C VAL A 116 -1.60 -3.93 -3.78
N LYS A 117 -2.23 -5.10 -3.80
CA LYS A 117 -1.66 -6.30 -4.41
C LYS A 117 -1.31 -6.06 -5.88
N CYS A 118 -2.24 -5.51 -6.66
CA CYS A 118 -1.98 -5.15 -8.06
C CYS A 118 -0.79 -4.20 -8.19
N PHE A 119 -0.70 -3.19 -7.31
CA PHE A 119 0.37 -2.20 -7.34
C PHE A 119 1.74 -2.78 -6.99
N MET A 120 1.81 -3.73 -6.05
CA MET A 120 3.07 -4.38 -5.66
C MET A 120 3.56 -5.38 -6.73
N GLU A 121 2.65 -6.00 -7.48
CA GLU A 121 2.98 -6.98 -8.52
C GLU A 121 3.43 -6.33 -9.86
N ASN A 122 3.42 -5.00 -9.99
CA ASN A 122 3.69 -4.26 -11.24
C ASN A 122 4.65 -3.07 -11.04
#